data_AF-A0A6A6PE11-F1
#
_entry.id   AF-A0A6A6PE11-F1
#
_cell.length_a   1.000
_cell.length_b   1.000
_cell.length_c   1.000
_cell.angle_alpha   90.00
_cell.angle_beta   90.00
_cell.angle_gamma   90.00
#
_symmetry.space_group_name_H-M   'P 1'
#
loop_
_entity.id
_entity.type
_entity.pdbx_description
1 polymer ?
#
loop_
_entity_poly.entity_id
_entity_poly.type
_entity_poly.pdbx_seq_one_letter_code
_entity_poly.pdbx_strand_id
1 'polypeptide(L)'
;MPLVYFSRLLNRYPELVPDKLRELDQLRLETIPASLQQRAKNGDAYLTKGEVLQLMEWKLKHGTFRPGLLNRVASNSSEAVESTTRAAFYTYANSTGSSESGVKTSAMASMSHPPLSTLIAALNTLTTLNGIGPATASLLLSTLAPASVPFFSDELFRFLRWETGGPTGSRGWGRKIAYSGKEYADLAERAWEVCARLGGYVDVGVRELEAVAWVLGKEEIVLDQDSE
;
A
#
# COMPACT_ATOMS: atom_id res chain seq x y z
N MET A 1 8.75 -5.53 -18.10
CA MET A 1 8.11 -6.73 -17.53
C MET A 1 6.87 -7.05 -18.35
N PRO A 2 6.85 -8.17 -19.09
CA PRO A 2 5.66 -8.64 -19.81
C PRO A 2 4.53 -9.06 -18.86
N LEU A 3 3.28 -8.95 -19.30
CA LEU A 3 2.08 -9.28 -18.49
C LEU A 3 2.05 -10.74 -18.04
N VAL A 4 2.46 -11.67 -18.93
CA VAL A 4 2.52 -13.10 -18.60
C VAL A 4 3.47 -13.35 -17.42
N TYR A 5 4.56 -12.59 -17.35
CA TYR A 5 5.50 -12.66 -16.24
C TYR A 5 4.88 -12.06 -14.96
N PHE A 6 4.17 -10.94 -15.07
CA PHE A 6 3.44 -10.35 -13.94
C PHE A 6 2.42 -11.32 -13.33
N SER A 7 1.54 -11.91 -14.14
CA SER A 7 0.53 -12.88 -13.66
C SER A 7 1.18 -14.11 -13.03
N ARG A 8 2.29 -14.59 -13.61
CA ARG A 8 3.05 -15.70 -13.03
C ARG A 8 3.59 -15.34 -11.65
N LEU A 9 4.21 -14.17 -11.49
CA LEU A 9 4.71 -13.72 -10.18
C LEU A 9 3.58 -13.53 -9.16
N LEU A 10 2.46 -12.95 -9.58
CA LEU A 10 1.31 -12.74 -8.70
C LEU A 10 0.79 -14.07 -8.11
N ASN A 11 0.67 -15.11 -8.94
CA ASN A 11 0.22 -16.43 -8.51
C ASN A 11 1.18 -17.12 -7.52
N ARG A 12 2.44 -16.69 -7.44
CA ARG A 12 3.44 -17.25 -6.52
C ARG A 12 3.39 -16.63 -5.13
N TYR A 13 2.76 -15.49 -4.97
CA TYR A 13 2.60 -14.84 -3.66
C TYR A 13 2.08 -15.80 -2.58
N PRO A 14 0.90 -16.46 -2.74
CA PRO A 14 0.38 -17.36 -1.69
C PRO A 14 1.26 -18.59 -1.43
N GLU A 15 2.07 -19.02 -2.41
CA GLU A 15 3.00 -20.16 -2.26
C GLU A 15 4.20 -19.82 -1.37
N LEU A 16 4.63 -18.55 -1.41
CA LEU A 16 5.79 -18.06 -0.68
C LEU A 16 5.46 -17.54 0.72
N VAL A 17 4.20 -17.20 1.01
CA VAL A 17 3.76 -16.78 2.34
C VAL A 17 3.86 -17.96 3.31
N PRO A 18 4.68 -17.88 4.38
CA PRO A 18 4.80 -18.96 5.36
C PRO A 18 3.46 -19.27 6.03
N ASP A 19 3.20 -20.55 6.32
CA ASP A 19 1.92 -21.01 6.91
C ASP A 19 1.51 -20.19 8.15
N LYS A 20 2.47 -19.89 9.02
CA LYS A 20 2.27 -19.10 10.26
C LYS A 20 1.84 -17.65 10.04
N LEU A 21 1.93 -17.13 8.82
CA LEU A 21 1.55 -15.76 8.45
C LEU A 21 0.26 -15.71 7.65
N ARG A 22 -0.26 -16.84 7.15
CA ARG A 22 -1.46 -16.87 6.29
C ARG A 22 -2.68 -16.25 6.95
N GLU A 23 -2.89 -16.49 8.24
CA GLU A 23 -4.00 -15.87 8.98
C GLU A 23 -3.88 -14.34 9.06
N LEU A 24 -2.65 -13.84 9.25
CA LEU A 24 -2.40 -12.40 9.29
C LEU A 24 -2.52 -11.77 7.89
N ASP A 25 -2.10 -12.49 6.84
CA ASP A 25 -2.28 -12.09 5.44
C ASP A 25 -3.77 -12.00 5.10
N GLN A 26 -4.55 -13.03 5.40
CA GLN A 26 -5.99 -13.04 5.20
C GLN A 26 -6.65 -11.87 5.96
N LEU A 27 -6.21 -11.63 7.19
CA LEU A 27 -6.73 -10.53 7.99
C LEU A 27 -6.46 -9.16 7.34
N ARG A 28 -5.24 -8.92 6.86
CA ARG A 28 -4.86 -7.68 6.17
C ARG A 28 -5.59 -7.52 4.83
N LEU A 29 -5.59 -8.56 4.02
CA LEU A 29 -5.94 -8.49 2.59
C LEU A 29 -7.44 -8.67 2.33
N GLU A 30 -8.15 -9.33 3.25
CA GLU A 30 -9.56 -9.69 3.07
C GLU A 30 -10.44 -9.22 4.24
N THR A 31 -10.15 -9.67 5.48
CA THR A 31 -11.07 -9.48 6.62
C THR A 31 -11.24 -8.01 7.01
N ILE A 32 -10.13 -7.27 7.17
CA ILE A 32 -10.20 -5.85 7.52
C ILE A 32 -10.79 -5.03 6.36
N PRO A 33 -10.34 -5.18 5.09
CA PRO A 33 -10.96 -4.48 3.97
C PRO A 33 -12.47 -4.73 3.84
N ALA A 34 -12.93 -5.98 4.00
CA ALA A 34 -14.36 -6.30 3.97
C ALA A 34 -15.14 -5.60 5.11
N SER A 35 -14.56 -5.59 6.32
CA SER A 35 -15.14 -4.90 7.47
C SER A 35 -15.22 -3.38 7.25
N LEU A 36 -14.16 -2.79 6.68
CA LEU A 36 -14.13 -1.37 6.32
C LEU A 36 -15.13 -1.02 5.23
N GLN A 37 -15.27 -1.85 4.20
CA GLN A 37 -16.30 -1.65 3.16
C GLN A 37 -17.71 -1.69 3.76
N GLN A 38 -17.97 -2.60 4.71
CA GLN A 38 -19.26 -2.66 5.39
C GLN A 38 -19.52 -1.41 6.25
N ARG A 39 -18.50 -0.93 6.98
CA ARG A 39 -18.58 0.32 7.75
C ARG A 39 -18.75 1.56 6.86
N ALA A 40 -18.05 1.60 5.73
CA ALA A 40 -18.14 2.66 4.74
C ALA A 40 -19.54 2.77 4.11
N LYS A 41 -20.22 1.64 3.86
CA LYS A 41 -21.63 1.63 3.40
C LYS A 41 -22.58 2.31 4.40
N ASN A 42 -22.23 2.29 5.68
CA ASN A 42 -22.98 2.97 6.75
C ASN A 42 -22.53 4.43 6.97
N GLY A 43 -21.62 4.95 6.12
CA GLY A 43 -21.07 6.30 6.25
C GLY A 43 -20.02 6.48 7.34
N ASP A 44 -19.53 5.38 7.94
CA ASP A 44 -18.67 5.45 9.13
C ASP A 44 -17.45 4.53 9.03
N ALA A 45 -16.59 4.73 8.01
CA ALA A 45 -15.38 3.93 7.86
C ALA A 45 -14.30 4.34 8.88
N TYR A 46 -13.83 3.39 9.69
CA TYR A 46 -12.72 3.56 10.63
C TYR A 46 -12.09 2.22 11.00
N LEU A 47 -10.87 2.24 11.54
CA LEU A 47 -10.23 1.07 12.14
C LEU A 47 -10.37 1.11 13.66
N THR A 48 -10.63 -0.05 14.25
CA THR A 48 -10.55 -0.25 15.70
C THR A 48 -9.09 -0.36 16.13
N LYS A 49 -8.82 -0.12 17.42
CA LYS A 49 -7.49 -0.33 18.01
C LYS A 49 -6.99 -1.78 17.82
N GLY A 50 -7.88 -2.77 17.93
CA GLY A 50 -7.54 -4.18 17.71
C GLY A 50 -7.04 -4.44 16.28
N GLU A 51 -7.77 -3.95 15.28
CA GLU A 51 -7.40 -4.09 13.86
C GLU A 51 -6.05 -3.41 13.57
N VAL A 52 -5.80 -2.21 14.11
CA VAL A 52 -4.51 -1.53 13.97
C VAL A 52 -3.36 -2.36 14.56
N LEU A 53 -3.56 -2.98 15.72
CA LEU A 53 -2.54 -3.84 16.33
C LEU A 53 -2.28 -5.12 15.52
N GLN A 54 -3.32 -5.72 14.94
CA GLN A 54 -3.17 -6.88 14.07
C GLN A 54 -2.45 -6.54 12.76
N LEU A 55 -2.74 -5.37 12.16
CA LEU A 55 -2.00 -4.86 10.99
C LEU A 55 -0.53 -4.59 11.33
N MET A 56 -0.25 -4.08 12.53
CA MET A 56 1.11 -3.88 13.02
C MET A 56 1.84 -5.20 13.25
N GLU A 57 1.18 -6.21 13.81
CA GLU A 57 1.75 -7.55 13.97
C GLU A 57 2.08 -8.16 12.60
N TRP A 58 1.14 -8.09 11.65
CA TRP A 58 1.37 -8.50 10.27
C TRP A 58 2.62 -7.81 9.70
N LYS A 59 2.69 -6.47 9.79
CA LYS A 59 3.81 -5.68 9.25
C LYS A 59 5.16 -6.08 9.83
N LEU A 60 5.22 -6.31 11.15
CA LEU A 60 6.45 -6.66 11.84
C LEU A 60 6.93 -8.07 11.51
N LYS A 61 6.02 -8.99 11.16
CA LYS A 61 6.36 -10.35 10.75
C LYS A 61 6.63 -10.48 9.24
N HIS A 62 6.02 -9.62 8.43
CA HIS A 62 6.11 -9.66 6.96
C HIS A 62 7.29 -8.84 6.40
N GLY A 63 7.72 -7.79 7.12
CA GLY A 63 8.82 -6.90 6.75
C GLY A 63 9.92 -6.80 7.82
N THR A 64 10.57 -5.63 7.87
CA THR A 64 11.66 -5.37 8.83
C THR A 64 11.14 -5.30 10.27
N PHE A 65 11.56 -6.24 11.13
CA PHE A 65 11.15 -6.33 12.53
C PHE A 65 11.67 -5.15 13.37
N ARG A 66 10.76 -4.40 14.00
CA ARG A 66 11.04 -3.25 14.88
C ARG A 66 10.16 -3.29 16.14
N PRO A 67 10.53 -4.06 17.18
CA PRO A 67 9.64 -4.39 18.29
C PRO A 67 9.19 -3.18 19.13
N GLY A 68 10.04 -2.15 19.26
CA GLY A 68 9.70 -0.94 20.00
C GLY A 68 8.55 -0.11 19.40
N LEU A 69 8.18 -0.38 18.14
CA LEU A 69 7.10 0.34 17.46
C LEU A 69 5.72 -0.10 17.95
N LEU A 70 5.53 -1.38 18.26
CA LEU A 70 4.24 -1.92 18.69
C LEU A 70 3.76 -1.30 20.00
N ASN A 71 4.67 -1.14 20.97
CA ASN A 71 4.34 -0.53 22.27
C ASN A 71 3.86 0.91 22.14
N ARG A 72 4.42 1.68 21.19
CA ARG A 72 3.99 3.07 20.94
C ARG A 72 2.60 3.12 20.30
N VAL A 73 2.31 2.22 19.37
CA VAL A 73 0.98 2.14 18.76
C VAL A 73 -0.06 1.69 19.79
N ALA A 74 0.29 0.72 20.65
CA ALA A 74 -0.58 0.21 21.71
C ALA A 74 -0.92 1.26 22.79
N SER A 75 -0.12 2.32 22.93
CA SER A 75 -0.37 3.39 23.90
C SER A 75 -1.45 4.38 23.45
N ASN A 76 -1.88 4.38 22.18
CA ASN A 76 -2.98 5.23 21.74
C ASN A 76 -4.31 4.73 22.36
N SER A 77 -5.23 5.65 22.69
CA SER A 77 -6.58 5.27 23.14
C SER A 77 -7.40 4.72 21.96
N SER A 78 -8.46 3.95 22.25
CA SER A 78 -9.35 3.45 21.20
C SER A 78 -10.03 4.60 20.46
N GLU A 79 -10.46 5.63 21.19
CA GLU A 79 -11.12 6.83 20.66
C GLU A 79 -10.18 7.61 19.73
N ALA A 80 -8.90 7.75 20.10
CA ALA A 80 -7.91 8.42 19.26
C ALA A 80 -7.69 7.67 17.94
N VAL A 81 -7.60 6.33 18.00
CA VAL A 81 -7.44 5.50 16.79
C VAL A 81 -8.65 5.61 15.87
N GLU A 82 -9.85 5.43 16.41
CA GLU A 82 -11.08 5.46 15.62
C GLU A 82 -11.33 6.85 15.02
N SER A 83 -11.20 7.92 15.81
CA SER A 83 -11.40 9.30 15.32
C SER A 83 -10.38 9.68 14.24
N THR A 84 -9.11 9.34 14.43
CA THR A 84 -8.05 9.68 13.46
C THR A 84 -8.20 8.90 12.17
N THR A 85 -8.45 7.60 12.24
CA THR A 85 -8.62 6.75 11.04
C THR A 85 -9.87 7.15 10.27
N ARG A 86 -10.97 7.46 10.96
CA ARG A 86 -12.18 8.03 10.36
C ARG A 86 -11.91 9.32 9.61
N ALA A 87 -11.21 10.28 10.22
CA ALA A 87 -10.88 11.55 9.59
C ALA A 87 -10.00 11.37 8.33
N ALA A 88 -9.02 10.47 8.40
CA ALA A 88 -8.16 10.13 7.26
C ALA A 88 -8.95 9.48 6.13
N PHE A 89 -9.83 8.52 6.45
CA PHE A 89 -10.65 7.80 5.46
C PHE A 89 -11.68 8.71 4.81
N TYR A 90 -12.29 9.62 5.58
CA TYR A 90 -13.18 10.66 5.06
C TYR A 90 -12.43 11.60 4.09
N THR A 91 -11.24 12.06 4.48
CA THR A 91 -10.38 12.90 3.62
C THR A 91 -10.07 12.20 2.30
N TYR A 92 -9.74 10.90 2.35
CA TYR A 92 -9.47 10.10 1.17
C TYR A 92 -10.72 9.97 0.28
N ALA A 93 -11.85 9.52 0.84
CA ALA A 93 -13.05 9.18 0.09
C ALA A 93 -13.72 10.38 -0.61
N ASN A 94 -13.79 11.55 0.04
CA ASN A 94 -14.53 12.69 -0.52
C ASN A 94 -13.88 13.36 -1.73
N SER A 95 -12.58 13.15 -1.95
CA SER A 95 -11.92 13.62 -3.17
C SER A 95 -12.24 12.75 -4.39
N THR A 96 -12.60 11.47 -4.16
CA THR A 96 -12.94 10.54 -5.24
C THR A 96 -14.39 10.70 -5.73
N GLY A 97 -15.25 11.35 -4.95
CA GLY A 97 -16.66 11.60 -5.28
C GLY A 97 -17.00 12.98 -5.83
N SER A 98 -16.08 13.96 -5.79
CA SER A 98 -16.37 15.37 -6.11
C SER A 98 -16.00 15.77 -7.55
N SER A 99 -16.20 14.89 -8.53
CA SER A 99 -16.13 15.25 -9.95
C SER A 99 -17.54 15.51 -10.51
N GLU A 100 -18.08 16.70 -10.28
CA GLU A 100 -19.12 17.28 -11.15
C GLU A 100 -18.77 18.72 -11.53
N SER A 101 -18.16 18.89 -12.72
CA SER A 101 -18.59 19.89 -13.72
C SER A 101 -17.75 19.78 -15.00
N GLY A 102 -18.33 19.08 -15.98
CA GLY A 102 -18.26 19.48 -17.39
C GLY A 102 -16.98 19.24 -18.19
N VAL A 103 -16.67 17.98 -18.56
CA VAL A 103 -16.29 17.61 -19.94
C VAL A 103 -16.76 16.17 -20.19
N LYS A 104 -17.69 15.99 -21.14
CA LYS A 104 -18.02 14.67 -21.70
C LYS A 104 -17.01 14.35 -22.80
N THR A 105 -15.94 13.62 -22.47
CA THR A 105 -15.16 12.90 -23.46
C THR A 105 -15.02 11.45 -23.01
N SER A 106 -15.78 10.60 -23.68
CA SER A 106 -15.75 9.15 -23.57
C SER A 106 -14.45 8.61 -24.15
N ALA A 107 -13.46 8.36 -23.29
CA ALA A 107 -12.37 7.40 -23.51
C ALA A 107 -11.74 7.05 -22.16
N MET A 108 -11.70 5.75 -21.83
CA MET A 108 -11.08 5.13 -20.64
C MET A 108 -11.62 5.55 -19.27
N ALA A 109 -12.62 4.81 -18.78
CA ALA A 109 -12.71 4.54 -17.36
C ALA A 109 -11.52 3.63 -16.98
N SER A 110 -10.44 4.17 -16.43
CA SER A 110 -9.30 3.34 -16.00
C SER A 110 -8.49 4.01 -14.88
N MET A 111 -8.47 3.36 -13.71
CA MET A 111 -7.71 3.67 -12.49
C MET A 111 -7.93 5.05 -11.85
N SER A 112 -9.08 5.23 -11.19
CA SER A 112 -9.34 6.40 -10.35
C SER A 112 -8.58 6.28 -9.01
N HIS A 113 -7.32 6.72 -8.99
CA HIS A 113 -6.67 7.07 -7.72
C HIS A 113 -7.03 8.53 -7.35
N PRO A 114 -6.98 8.92 -6.06
CA PRO A 114 -7.22 10.30 -5.68
C PRO A 114 -6.05 11.20 -6.13
N PRO A 115 -6.24 12.53 -6.10
CA PRO A 115 -5.11 13.46 -6.17
C PRO A 115 -4.05 13.13 -5.12
N LEU A 116 -2.77 13.26 -5.50
CA LEU A 116 -1.64 13.02 -4.60
C LEU A 116 -1.75 13.86 -3.31
N SER A 117 -2.19 15.11 -3.42
CA SER A 117 -2.41 15.99 -2.27
C SER A 117 -3.42 15.41 -1.27
N THR A 118 -4.50 14.80 -1.74
CA THR A 118 -5.49 14.14 -0.88
C THR A 118 -4.90 12.89 -0.21
N LEU A 119 -4.16 12.06 -0.97
CA LEU A 119 -3.48 10.90 -0.41
C LEU A 119 -2.52 11.32 0.72
N ILE A 120 -1.71 12.36 0.48
CA ILE A 120 -0.75 12.88 1.47
C ILE A 120 -1.47 13.51 2.67
N ALA A 121 -2.58 14.22 2.47
CA ALA A 121 -3.37 14.76 3.56
C ALA A 121 -3.92 13.66 4.47
N ALA A 122 -4.54 12.63 3.90
CA ALA A 122 -5.03 11.47 4.65
C ALA A 122 -3.91 10.74 5.39
N LEU A 123 -2.75 10.58 4.73
CA LEU A 123 -1.56 9.97 5.35
C LEU A 123 -1.08 10.80 6.55
N ASN A 124 -0.98 12.12 6.40
CA ASN A 124 -0.54 13.03 7.46
C ASN A 124 -1.46 12.97 8.67
N THR A 125 -2.78 12.88 8.47
CA THR A 125 -3.74 12.64 9.55
C THR A 125 -3.41 11.36 10.33
N LEU A 126 -3.12 10.25 9.64
CA LEU A 126 -2.76 8.99 10.33
C LEU A 126 -1.44 9.08 11.10
N THR A 127 -0.48 9.89 10.63
CA THR A 127 0.82 10.05 11.30
C THR A 127 0.77 10.85 12.61
N THR A 128 -0.38 11.40 13.00
CA THR A 128 -0.54 12.03 14.31
C THR A 128 -0.67 11.02 15.44
N LEU A 129 -0.97 9.75 15.14
CA LEU A 129 -1.01 8.67 16.12
C LEU A 129 0.40 8.28 16.57
N ASN A 130 0.57 8.03 17.87
CA ASN A 130 1.87 7.67 18.42
C ASN A 130 2.36 6.34 17.81
N GLY A 131 3.62 6.32 17.35
CA GLY A 131 4.20 5.12 16.71
C GLY A 131 3.72 4.86 15.28
N ILE A 132 2.99 5.78 14.64
CA ILE A 132 2.57 5.66 13.24
C ILE A 132 3.35 6.63 12.37
N GLY A 133 4.31 6.10 11.59
CA GLY A 133 5.00 6.85 10.53
C GLY A 133 4.39 6.60 9.14
N PRO A 134 4.94 7.21 8.06
CA PRO A 134 4.42 7.09 6.70
C PRO A 134 4.20 5.65 6.23
N ALA A 135 5.11 4.74 6.59
CA ALA A 135 4.97 3.33 6.24
C ALA A 135 3.82 2.64 6.98
N THR A 136 3.48 3.03 8.21
CA THR A 136 2.35 2.42 8.91
C THR A 136 1.05 3.10 8.50
N ALA A 137 1.05 4.43 8.35
CA ALA A 137 -0.08 5.17 7.83
C ALA A 137 -0.55 4.64 6.46
N SER A 138 0.38 4.38 5.53
CA SER A 138 0.05 3.82 4.22
C SER A 138 -0.50 2.39 4.30
N LEU A 139 -0.02 1.56 5.24
CA LEU A 139 -0.62 0.25 5.50
C LEU A 139 -2.06 0.36 5.97
N LEU A 140 -2.34 1.27 6.92
CA LEU A 140 -3.71 1.46 7.41
C LEU A 140 -4.61 1.95 6.28
N LEU A 141 -4.15 2.93 5.50
CA LEU A 141 -4.93 3.50 4.42
C LEU A 141 -5.15 2.52 3.25
N SER A 142 -4.21 1.62 2.98
CA SER A 142 -4.38 0.60 1.93
C SER A 142 -5.43 -0.46 2.25
N THR A 143 -5.80 -0.64 3.52
CA THR A 143 -6.94 -1.49 3.87
C THR A 143 -8.30 -0.88 3.47
N LEU A 144 -8.40 0.44 3.38
CA LEU A 144 -9.61 1.13 2.92
C LEU A 144 -9.77 1.02 1.40
N ALA A 145 -8.67 1.21 0.67
CA ALA A 145 -8.68 1.31 -0.79
C ALA A 145 -7.51 0.52 -1.40
N PRO A 146 -7.55 -0.83 -1.36
CA PRO A 146 -6.42 -1.69 -1.73
C PRO A 146 -6.06 -1.60 -3.23
N ALA A 147 -7.00 -1.22 -4.09
CA ALA A 147 -6.74 -1.07 -5.51
C ALA A 147 -5.93 0.18 -5.85
N SER A 148 -5.94 1.22 -5.01
CA SER A 148 -5.44 2.55 -5.35
C SER A 148 -4.45 3.15 -4.33
N VAL A 149 -4.37 2.63 -3.11
CA VAL A 149 -3.44 3.12 -2.09
C VAL A 149 -2.27 2.16 -1.94
N PRO A 150 -1.04 2.59 -2.29
CA PRO A 150 0.13 1.75 -2.10
C PRO A 150 0.57 1.71 -0.65
N PHE A 151 0.80 0.52 -0.14
CA PHE A 151 1.55 0.30 1.08
C PHE A 151 3.04 0.56 0.84
N PHE A 152 3.64 1.43 1.65
CA PHE A 152 5.06 1.73 1.60
C PHE A 152 5.90 0.59 2.23
N SER A 153 5.96 -0.54 1.53
CA SER A 153 6.84 -1.67 1.82
C SER A 153 8.24 -1.45 1.23
N ASP A 154 9.23 -2.15 1.79
CA ASP A 154 10.61 -2.07 1.32
C ASP A 154 10.71 -2.63 -0.11
N GLU A 155 10.02 -3.74 -0.36
CA GLU A 155 10.02 -4.44 -1.64
C GLU A 155 9.37 -3.60 -2.75
N LEU A 156 8.18 -3.03 -2.52
CA LEU A 156 7.52 -2.17 -3.50
C LEU A 156 8.38 -0.95 -3.83
N PHE A 157 8.94 -0.28 -2.81
CA PHE A 157 9.78 0.90 -3.03
C PHE A 157 11.02 0.58 -3.86
N ARG A 158 11.73 -0.50 -3.51
CA ARG A 158 12.93 -0.93 -4.24
C ARG A 158 12.63 -1.35 -5.67
N PHE A 159 11.51 -2.06 -5.87
CA PHE A 159 11.03 -2.45 -7.19
C PHE A 159 10.70 -1.24 -8.07
N LEU A 160 9.94 -0.26 -7.58
CA LEU A 160 9.55 0.93 -8.34
C LEU A 160 10.71 1.92 -8.57
N ARG A 161 11.76 1.82 -7.74
CA ARG A 161 13.02 2.58 -7.85
C ARG A 161 14.18 1.72 -8.32
N TRP A 162 13.89 0.70 -9.11
CA TRP A 162 14.94 -0.14 -9.68
C TRP A 162 15.82 0.69 -10.60
N GLU A 163 17.12 0.75 -10.31
CA GLU A 163 18.12 1.43 -11.11
C GLU A 163 19.25 0.44 -11.42
N THR A 164 19.62 0.34 -12.69
CA THR A 164 20.69 -0.56 -13.15
C THR A 164 22.08 0.08 -13.04
N GLY A 165 22.19 1.39 -12.84
CA GLY A 165 23.45 2.12 -12.63
C GLY A 165 23.69 2.60 -11.19
N GLY A 166 24.94 2.92 -10.84
CA GLY A 166 25.34 3.51 -9.53
C GLY A 166 26.17 2.58 -8.63
N PRO A 167 26.66 3.07 -7.46
CA PRO A 167 27.53 2.31 -6.57
C PRO A 167 26.90 0.99 -6.10
N THR A 168 27.71 -0.07 -6.06
CA THR A 168 27.33 -1.39 -5.54
C THR A 168 26.88 -1.29 -4.08
N GLY A 169 25.65 -1.75 -3.78
CA GLY A 169 25.08 -1.76 -2.43
C GLY A 169 24.08 -0.63 -2.10
N SER A 170 23.87 0.34 -3.00
CA SER A 170 22.83 1.39 -2.85
C SER A 170 21.73 1.34 -3.92
N ARG A 171 21.73 0.30 -4.75
CA ARG A 171 20.79 0.07 -5.86
C ARG A 171 20.05 -1.27 -5.70
N GLY A 172 19.01 -1.48 -6.51
CA GLY A 172 18.17 -2.68 -6.48
C GLY A 172 17.63 -3.00 -5.08
N TRP A 173 17.71 -4.27 -4.67
CA TRP A 173 17.26 -4.73 -3.35
C TRP A 173 18.07 -4.14 -2.17
N GLY A 174 19.27 -3.62 -2.40
CA GLY A 174 20.11 -2.97 -1.38
C GLY A 174 19.79 -1.48 -1.17
N ARG A 175 18.87 -0.89 -1.94
CA ARG A 175 18.54 0.55 -1.83
C ARG A 175 18.06 0.88 -0.41
N LYS A 176 18.65 1.95 0.15
CA LYS A 176 18.27 2.54 1.44
C LYS A 176 16.96 3.30 1.30
N ILE A 177 16.15 3.26 2.36
CA ILE A 177 14.83 3.88 2.43
C ILE A 177 14.81 4.79 3.65
N ALA A 178 14.50 6.07 3.47
CA ALA A 178 14.42 7.02 4.58
C ALA A 178 13.03 7.04 5.25
N TYR A 179 12.03 6.39 4.64
CA TYR A 179 10.64 6.31 5.09
C TYR A 179 9.99 7.69 5.27
N SER A 180 10.32 8.61 4.36
CA SER A 180 9.84 9.99 4.37
C SER A 180 8.52 10.17 3.59
N GLY A 181 7.79 11.26 3.87
CA GLY A 181 6.61 11.62 3.07
C GLY A 181 6.92 11.88 1.59
N LYS A 182 8.13 12.38 1.28
CA LYS A 182 8.59 12.60 -0.10
C LYS A 182 8.79 11.28 -0.85
N GLU A 183 9.43 10.30 -0.22
CA GLU A 183 9.59 8.98 -0.82
C GLU A 183 8.26 8.26 -0.98
N TYR A 184 7.33 8.45 -0.04
CA TYR A 184 5.99 7.91 -0.19
C TYR A 184 5.23 8.52 -1.37
N ALA A 185 5.35 9.84 -1.58
CA ALA A 185 4.74 10.51 -2.72
C ALA A 185 5.25 9.96 -4.05
N ASP A 186 6.58 9.84 -4.20
CA ASP A 186 7.23 9.26 -5.38
C ASP A 186 6.85 7.78 -5.59
N LEU A 187 6.74 7.01 -4.50
CA LEU A 187 6.24 5.62 -4.56
C LEU A 187 4.80 5.55 -5.07
N ALA A 188 3.92 6.46 -4.62
CA ALA A 188 2.53 6.47 -5.04
C ALA A 188 2.38 6.79 -6.53
N GLU A 189 3.04 7.83 -7.01
CA GLU A 189 3.04 8.22 -8.43
C GLU A 189 3.53 7.07 -9.32
N ARG A 190 4.67 6.46 -8.96
CA ARG A 190 5.23 5.32 -9.72
C ARG A 190 4.32 4.10 -9.69
N ALA A 191 3.69 3.81 -8.55
CA ALA A 191 2.77 2.68 -8.45
C ALA A 191 1.57 2.87 -9.41
N TRP A 192 1.01 4.08 -9.44
CA TRP A 192 -0.09 4.42 -10.35
C TRP A 192 0.33 4.39 -11.82
N GLU A 193 1.51 4.88 -12.18
CA GLU A 193 2.04 4.79 -13.54
C GLU A 193 2.18 3.34 -14.01
N VAL A 194 2.69 2.45 -13.14
CA VAL A 194 2.81 1.03 -13.46
C VAL A 194 1.43 0.38 -13.59
N CYS A 195 0.50 0.66 -12.66
CA CYS A 195 -0.87 0.12 -12.74
C CYS A 195 -1.60 0.63 -13.98
N ALA A 196 -1.46 1.90 -14.36
CA ALA A 196 -2.05 2.44 -15.59
C ALA A 196 -1.50 1.76 -16.85
N ARG A 197 -0.19 1.49 -16.88
CA ARG A 197 0.46 0.77 -17.99
C ARG A 197 0.01 -0.69 -18.08
N LEU A 198 -0.18 -1.37 -16.96
CA LEU A 198 -0.64 -2.77 -16.91
C LEU A 198 -2.18 -2.88 -17.12
N GLY A 199 -2.93 -1.89 -16.65
CA GLY A 199 -4.39 -1.77 -16.70
C GLY A 199 -4.97 -1.73 -18.10
N GLY A 200 -4.17 -1.38 -19.10
CA GLY A 200 -4.54 -1.52 -20.51
C GLY A 200 -4.73 -2.98 -20.96
N TYR A 201 -4.35 -3.96 -20.13
CA TYR A 201 -4.30 -5.36 -20.50
C TYR A 201 -4.88 -6.32 -19.47
N VAL A 202 -4.78 -6.01 -18.17
CA VAL A 202 -5.32 -6.82 -17.06
C VAL A 202 -5.84 -5.89 -15.96
N ASP A 203 -6.93 -6.24 -15.30
CA ASP A 203 -7.41 -5.54 -14.10
C ASP A 203 -6.41 -5.72 -12.95
N VAL A 204 -5.46 -4.79 -12.85
CA VAL A 204 -4.36 -4.82 -11.87
C VAL A 204 -4.43 -3.56 -11.03
N GLY A 205 -4.65 -3.74 -9.74
CA GLY A 205 -4.55 -2.68 -8.74
C GLY A 205 -3.18 -2.63 -8.08
N VAL A 206 -3.03 -1.64 -7.22
CA VAL A 206 -1.82 -1.43 -6.43
C VAL A 206 -1.53 -2.60 -5.49
N ARG A 207 -2.56 -3.27 -4.95
CA ARG A 207 -2.38 -4.49 -4.13
C ARG A 207 -1.70 -5.62 -4.89
N GLU A 208 -2.09 -5.88 -6.13
CA GLU A 208 -1.48 -6.93 -6.95
C GLU A 208 -0.02 -6.56 -7.28
N LEU A 209 0.25 -5.27 -7.52
CA LEU A 209 1.60 -4.76 -7.69
C LEU A 209 2.48 -4.95 -6.45
N GLU A 210 1.93 -4.72 -5.25
CA GLU A 210 2.60 -5.01 -3.98
C GLU A 210 2.98 -6.48 -3.84
N ALA A 211 2.05 -7.39 -4.15
CA ALA A 211 2.29 -8.83 -4.08
C ALA A 211 3.43 -9.26 -5.03
N VAL A 212 3.42 -8.75 -6.27
CA VAL A 212 4.48 -9.00 -7.25
C VAL A 212 5.83 -8.46 -6.77
N ALA A 213 5.87 -7.24 -6.26
CA ALA A 213 7.10 -6.66 -5.72
C ALA A 213 7.66 -7.48 -4.56
N TRP A 214 6.78 -7.99 -3.68
CA TRP A 214 7.20 -8.83 -2.58
C TRP A 214 7.80 -10.17 -3.04
N VAL A 215 7.18 -10.84 -4.02
CA VAL A 215 7.71 -12.08 -4.62
C VAL A 215 9.10 -11.82 -5.22
N LEU A 216 9.23 -10.77 -6.02
CA LEU A 216 10.51 -10.37 -6.62
C LEU A 216 11.60 -10.14 -5.56
N GLY A 217 11.24 -9.47 -4.46
CA GLY A 217 12.16 -9.19 -3.36
C GLY A 217 12.56 -10.44 -2.58
N LYS A 218 11.63 -11.37 -2.33
CA LYS A 218 11.92 -12.63 -1.62
C LYS A 218 12.81 -13.57 -2.39
N GLU A 219 12.71 -13.53 -3.71
CA GLU A 219 13.51 -14.36 -4.60
C GLU A 219 14.77 -13.66 -5.11
N GLU A 220 14.98 -12.43 -4.65
CA GLU A 220 16.10 -11.57 -5.05
C GLU A 220 16.24 -11.45 -6.58
N ILE A 221 15.11 -11.47 -7.31
CA ILE A 221 15.09 -11.40 -8.78
C ILE A 221 15.70 -10.05 -9.21
N VAL A 222 16.74 -10.13 -10.04
CA VAL A 222 17.38 -8.95 -10.65
C VAL A 222 16.62 -8.61 -11.93
N LEU A 223 16.14 -7.36 -12.02
CA LEU A 223 15.52 -6.87 -13.24
C LEU A 223 16.62 -6.32 -14.16
N ASP A 224 17.09 -7.17 -15.08
CA ASP A 224 17.96 -6.73 -16.17
C ASP A 224 17.11 -6.06 -17.27
N GLN A 225 17.69 -5.08 -17.97
CA GLN A 225 17.01 -4.35 -19.04
C GLN A 225 16.80 -5.18 -20.33
N ASP A 226 17.41 -6.38 -20.41
CA ASP A 226 17.57 -7.13 -21.66
C ASP A 226 16.77 -8.45 -21.75
N SER A 227 15.67 -8.59 -21.01
CA SER A 227 14.72 -9.69 -21.28
C SER A 227 13.46 -9.13 -21.94
N GLU A 228 13.56 -8.96 -23.26
CA GLU A 228 12.40 -8.88 -24.19
C GLU A 228 11.51 -10.13 -24.09
#